data_AF-C1A458-F1
#
_entry.id   AF-C1A458-F1
#
_cell.length_a   1.000
_cell.length_b   1.000
_cell.length_c   1.000
_cell.angle_alpha   90.00
_cell.angle_beta   90.00
_cell.angle_gamma   90.00
#
_symmetry.space_group_name_H-M   'P 1'
#
loop_
_entity.id
_entity.type
_entity.pdbx_description
1 polymer ?
#
loop_
_entity_poly.entity_id
_entity_poly.type
_entity_poly.pdbx_seq_one_letter_code
_entity_poly.pdbx_strand_id
1 'polypeptide(L)'
;MALIPSLKTWADLEILTAADLNSNFDALRVALNSTGAFTDVARTWSATQTFNVAAFSGVVTAAVGLTVTAGGVTITAGGLTIAAGGADITGPVLVDGDVTATGDIDGNFIGTFNGTVPATSVTSGLFPGAYSFASTVAITGLLTVANQAGVSAGMYTVYSSADVSGPITLFVATFDGARRRLVGNTTITLSAQGGSVSKIFRLATAQDGTGGHTLNFVGVTWEGGVMPTPTATAGRTDWWEFWDSPMGILGRRVGANYV
;
A
#
# COMPACT_ATOMS: atom_id res chain seq x y z
N MET A 1 -12.84 -2.78 -64.70
CA MET A 1 -13.59 -1.58 -65.11
C MET A 1 -15.04 -1.84 -64.74
N ALA A 2 -15.64 -1.06 -63.83
CA ALA A 2 -17.05 -1.23 -63.52
C ALA A 2 -17.86 -0.92 -64.78
N LEU A 3 -18.62 -1.89 -65.28
CA LEU A 3 -19.51 -1.65 -66.42
C LEU A 3 -20.65 -0.77 -65.93
N ILE A 4 -20.80 0.40 -66.55
CA ILE A 4 -22.04 1.17 -66.42
C ILE A 4 -23.17 0.23 -66.89
N PRO A 5 -24.23 0.03 -66.09
CA PRO A 5 -25.34 -0.83 -66.48
C PRO A 5 -25.93 -0.32 -67.80
N SER A 6 -26.42 -1.24 -68.63
CA SER A 6 -27.08 -0.87 -69.89
C SER A 6 -28.25 0.07 -69.59
N LEU A 7 -28.12 1.33 -70.00
CA LEU A 7 -29.19 2.31 -69.86
C LEU A 7 -30.22 2.08 -70.96
N LYS A 8 -31.49 2.37 -70.67
CA LYS A 8 -32.53 2.39 -71.71
C LYS A 8 -32.16 3.42 -72.76
N THR A 9 -32.04 2.98 -74.01
CA THR A 9 -31.92 3.84 -75.19
C THR A 9 -33.29 3.96 -75.85
N TRP A 10 -33.56 5.09 -76.48
CA TRP A 10 -34.85 5.35 -77.14
C TRP A 10 -34.70 5.37 -78.66
N ALA A 11 -35.69 4.82 -79.36
CA ALA A 11 -35.80 4.96 -80.80
C ALA A 11 -36.34 6.35 -81.18
N ASP A 12 -36.19 6.72 -82.46
CA ASP A 12 -36.77 7.96 -82.97
C ASP A 12 -38.31 7.93 -82.80
N LEU A 13 -38.87 9.06 -82.35
CA LEU A 13 -40.29 9.24 -81.99
C LEU A 13 -40.81 8.38 -80.83
N GLU A 14 -39.96 7.64 -80.11
CA GLU A 14 -40.36 6.97 -78.87
C GLU A 14 -40.60 8.00 -77.76
N ILE A 15 -41.74 7.89 -77.08
CA ILE A 15 -42.08 8.82 -75.99
C ILE A 15 -41.21 8.48 -74.78
N LEU A 16 -40.28 9.38 -74.47
CA LEU A 16 -39.53 9.37 -73.22
C LEU A 16 -40.48 9.63 -72.05
N THR A 17 -40.72 8.61 -71.24
CA THR A 17 -41.48 8.79 -70.00
C THR A 17 -40.55 9.23 -68.87
N ALA A 18 -41.07 10.00 -67.91
CA ALA A 18 -40.31 10.37 -66.71
C ALA A 18 -39.86 9.14 -65.89
N ALA A 19 -40.63 8.05 -65.94
CA ALA A 19 -40.29 6.80 -65.27
C ALA A 19 -39.03 6.14 -65.85
N ASP A 20 -38.86 6.18 -67.18
CA ASP A 20 -37.67 5.64 -67.85
C ASP A 20 -36.41 6.42 -67.48
N LEU A 21 -36.52 7.75 -67.42
CA LEU A 21 -35.42 8.62 -67.02
C LEU A 21 -34.99 8.33 -65.56
N ASN A 22 -35.98 8.23 -64.66
CA ASN A 22 -35.72 7.92 -63.26
C ASN A 22 -35.08 6.54 -63.08
N SER A 23 -35.54 5.53 -63.83
CA SER A 23 -34.94 4.19 -63.82
C SER A 23 -33.47 4.20 -64.24
N ASN A 24 -33.11 4.94 -65.29
CA ASN A 24 -31.71 5.10 -65.70
C ASN A 24 -30.86 5.80 -64.62
N PHE A 25 -31.39 6.84 -63.97
CA PHE A 25 -30.69 7.52 -62.87
C PHE A 25 -30.51 6.63 -61.63
N ASP A 26 -31.51 5.82 -61.30
CA ASP A 26 -31.41 4.86 -60.21
C ASP A 26 -30.38 3.78 -60.48
N ALA A 27 -30.34 3.25 -61.71
CA ALA A 27 -29.32 2.28 -62.13
C ALA A 27 -27.91 2.87 -62.04
N LEU A 28 -27.72 4.12 -62.46
CA LEU A 28 -26.45 4.84 -62.35
C LEU A 28 -26.05 5.07 -60.89
N ARG A 29 -27.00 5.49 -60.04
CA ARG A 29 -26.76 5.74 -58.62
C ARG A 29 -26.37 4.46 -57.88
N VAL A 30 -27.05 3.35 -58.17
CA VAL A 30 -26.71 2.03 -57.60
C VAL A 30 -25.34 1.58 -58.08
N ALA A 31 -25.02 1.72 -59.37
CA ALA A 31 -23.70 1.36 -59.90
C ALA A 31 -22.58 2.21 -59.25
N LEU A 32 -22.75 3.54 -59.20
CA LEU A 32 -21.78 4.45 -58.58
C LEU A 32 -21.60 4.17 -57.08
N ASN A 33 -22.68 3.90 -56.34
CA ASN A 33 -22.57 3.62 -54.91
C ASN A 33 -21.99 2.23 -54.60
N SER A 34 -22.16 1.26 -55.50
CA SER A 34 -21.69 -0.13 -55.30
C SER A 34 -20.28 -0.38 -55.84
N THR A 35 -19.85 0.35 -56.87
CA THR A 35 -18.56 0.14 -57.53
C THR A 35 -17.65 1.37 -57.58
N GLY A 36 -18.17 2.54 -57.24
CA GLY A 36 -17.39 3.78 -57.20
C GLY A 36 -16.51 3.85 -55.97
N ALA A 37 -15.26 3.39 -56.08
CA ALA A 37 -14.17 4.07 -55.38
C ALA A 37 -13.94 5.38 -56.13
N PHE A 38 -14.57 6.47 -55.67
CA PHE A 38 -14.32 7.81 -56.22
C PHE A 38 -12.83 8.12 -56.06
N THR A 39 -12.06 7.95 -57.14
CA THR A 39 -10.65 8.34 -57.19
C THR A 39 -10.61 9.67 -57.89
N ASP A 40 -10.78 10.75 -57.13
CA ASP A 40 -10.74 12.10 -57.67
C ASP A 40 -9.29 12.51 -57.94
N VAL A 41 -9.00 12.92 -59.16
CA VAL A 41 -7.67 13.35 -59.60
C VAL A 41 -7.51 14.82 -59.20
N ALA A 42 -7.09 15.00 -57.95
CA ALA A 42 -6.75 16.27 -57.31
C ALA A 42 -7.95 17.16 -56.90
N ARG A 43 -8.57 16.81 -55.76
CA ARG A 43 -8.73 17.70 -54.59
C ARG A 43 -9.28 16.93 -53.39
N THR A 44 -8.73 17.23 -52.22
CA THR A 44 -9.11 16.69 -50.92
C THR A 44 -10.62 16.80 -50.71
N TRP A 45 -11.29 15.67 -50.53
CA TRP A 45 -12.67 15.65 -50.05
C TRP A 45 -12.67 15.54 -48.52
N SER A 46 -13.17 16.58 -47.85
CA SER A 46 -13.71 16.44 -46.50
C SER A 46 -15.20 16.12 -46.62
N ALA A 47 -15.53 14.83 -46.65
CA ALA A 47 -16.87 14.40 -46.29
C ALA A 47 -16.91 14.12 -44.79
N THR A 48 -17.92 14.68 -44.12
CA THR A 48 -18.46 14.01 -42.95
C THR A 48 -19.23 12.80 -43.45
N GLN A 49 -18.57 11.64 -43.49
CA GLN A 49 -19.26 10.38 -43.70
C GLN A 49 -20.01 10.06 -42.41
N THR A 50 -21.27 10.47 -42.34
CA THR A 50 -22.15 10.10 -41.23
C THR A 50 -22.52 8.64 -41.42
N PHE A 51 -21.76 7.74 -40.79
CA PHE A 51 -22.23 6.39 -40.56
C PHE A 51 -23.50 6.53 -39.71
N ASN A 52 -24.66 6.17 -40.27
CA ASN A 52 -25.87 6.03 -39.48
C ASN A 52 -25.77 4.71 -38.70
N VAL A 53 -24.79 4.65 -37.81
CA VAL A 53 -24.71 3.61 -36.79
C VAL A 53 -25.79 4.00 -35.81
N ALA A 54 -26.92 3.29 -35.83
CA ALA A 54 -27.88 3.40 -34.75
C ALA A 54 -27.11 3.27 -33.43
N ALA A 55 -27.26 4.31 -32.60
CA ALA A 55 -26.37 4.73 -31.54
C ALA A 55 -25.85 3.65 -30.59
N PHE A 56 -24.59 3.80 -30.17
CA PHE A 56 -24.28 3.94 -28.74
C PHE A 56 -23.32 5.13 -28.56
N SER A 57 -23.41 5.80 -27.41
CA SER A 57 -22.74 7.06 -27.09
C SER A 57 -21.21 6.98 -27.22
N GLY A 58 -20.66 7.61 -28.27
CA GLY A 58 -19.22 7.75 -28.50
C GLY A 58 -18.87 7.85 -29.99
N VAL A 59 -18.72 9.07 -30.52
CA VAL A 59 -18.19 9.28 -31.87
C VAL A 59 -16.72 8.86 -31.90
N VAL A 60 -16.40 7.89 -32.75
CA VAL A 60 -15.02 7.51 -33.08
C VAL A 60 -14.59 8.30 -34.31
N THR A 61 -13.87 9.39 -34.12
CA THR A 61 -13.12 10.08 -35.19
C THR A 61 -11.65 9.67 -35.11
N ALA A 62 -11.33 8.49 -35.64
CA ALA A 62 -9.93 8.09 -35.81
C ALA A 62 -9.41 8.69 -37.12
N ALA A 63 -8.52 9.69 -37.04
CA ALA A 63 -7.71 10.12 -38.19
C ALA A 63 -6.80 8.97 -38.68
N VAL A 64 -6.57 7.97 -37.83
CA VAL A 64 -5.96 6.66 -38.15
C VAL A 64 -6.37 5.66 -37.07
N GLY A 65 -7.13 4.61 -37.45
CA GLY A 65 -7.10 3.30 -36.80
C GLY A 65 -7.69 3.11 -35.40
N LEU A 66 -9.01 3.28 -35.22
CA LEU A 66 -9.71 2.55 -34.15
C LEU A 66 -10.55 1.42 -34.76
N THR A 67 -10.09 0.18 -34.60
CA THR A 67 -10.85 -1.01 -34.94
C THR A 67 -11.38 -1.64 -33.67
N VAL A 68 -12.69 -1.51 -33.42
CA VAL A 68 -13.38 -2.28 -32.39
C VAL A 68 -13.87 -3.56 -33.05
N THR A 69 -13.28 -4.69 -32.70
CA THR A 69 -13.78 -6.01 -33.15
C THR A 69 -14.61 -6.65 -32.04
N ALA A 70 -15.29 -7.75 -32.33
CA ALA A 70 -15.96 -8.55 -31.30
C ALA A 70 -15.00 -9.03 -30.16
N GLY A 71 -13.68 -8.93 -30.35
CA GLY A 71 -12.65 -9.21 -29.35
C GLY A 71 -12.16 -8.01 -28.55
N GLY A 72 -12.77 -6.83 -28.71
CA GLY A 72 -12.39 -5.61 -27.99
C GLY A 72 -11.50 -4.66 -28.80
N VAL A 73 -10.70 -3.88 -28.09
CA VAL A 73 -9.83 -2.83 -28.64
C VAL A 73 -8.36 -3.24 -28.46
N THR A 74 -7.56 -3.12 -29.52
CA THR A 74 -6.10 -3.29 -29.46
C THR A 74 -5.43 -1.96 -29.82
N ILE A 75 -4.56 -1.46 -28.94
CA ILE A 75 -3.78 -0.23 -29.15
C ILE A 75 -2.32 -0.64 -29.29
N THR A 76 -1.77 -0.55 -30.50
CA THR A 76 -0.41 -1.02 -30.81
C THR A 76 0.66 0.05 -30.67
N ALA A 77 0.30 1.34 -30.73
CA ALA A 77 1.24 2.46 -30.58
C ALA A 77 0.54 3.67 -29.91
N GLY A 78 1.32 4.49 -29.18
CA GLY A 78 0.85 5.75 -28.58
C GLY A 78 0.15 5.63 -27.22
N GLY A 79 -0.16 4.42 -26.76
CA GLY A 79 -0.84 4.19 -25.49
C GLY A 79 -2.31 4.65 -25.48
N LEU A 80 -2.99 4.42 -24.35
CA LEU A 80 -4.34 4.92 -24.10
C LEU A 80 -4.28 6.08 -23.11
N THR A 81 -4.82 7.24 -23.49
CA THR A 81 -5.01 8.37 -22.59
C THR A 81 -6.50 8.58 -22.34
N ILE A 82 -6.91 8.53 -21.08
CA ILE A 82 -8.28 8.84 -20.64
C ILE A 82 -8.25 10.21 -19.95
N ALA A 83 -8.65 11.25 -20.66
CA ALA A 83 -8.49 12.63 -20.18
C ALA A 83 -9.54 13.06 -19.14
N ALA A 84 -10.69 12.39 -19.08
CA ALA A 84 -11.76 12.71 -18.14
C ALA A 84 -12.60 11.46 -17.81
N GLY A 85 -13.21 11.43 -16.62
CA GLY A 85 -14.18 10.40 -16.20
C GLY A 85 -13.59 9.06 -15.73
N GLY A 86 -12.29 8.82 -15.94
CA GLY A 86 -11.64 7.57 -15.57
C GLY A 86 -12.06 6.37 -16.44
N ALA A 87 -11.53 5.19 -16.11
CA ALA A 87 -11.96 3.93 -16.70
C ALA A 87 -12.80 3.15 -15.68
N ASP A 88 -14.00 2.74 -16.05
CA ASP A 88 -14.73 1.71 -15.32
C ASP A 88 -14.33 0.34 -15.88
N ILE A 89 -13.65 -0.47 -15.07
CA ILE A 89 -13.16 -1.79 -15.45
C ILE A 89 -13.81 -2.83 -14.53
N THR A 90 -14.77 -3.57 -15.08
CA THR A 90 -15.53 -4.58 -14.34
C THR A 90 -14.87 -5.95 -14.30
N GLY A 91 -13.79 -6.14 -15.07
CA GLY A 91 -13.01 -7.38 -15.14
C GLY A 91 -11.61 -7.26 -14.54
N PRO A 92 -10.83 -8.36 -14.53
CA PRO A 92 -9.45 -8.31 -14.08
C PRO A 92 -8.59 -7.46 -15.03
N VAL A 93 -7.68 -6.68 -14.45
CA VAL A 93 -6.67 -5.93 -15.20
C VAL A 93 -5.33 -6.64 -15.03
N LEU A 94 -4.72 -7.03 -16.14
CA LEU A 94 -3.32 -7.43 -16.19
C LEU A 94 -2.50 -6.26 -16.68
N VAL A 95 -1.53 -5.81 -15.88
CA VAL A 95 -0.52 -4.83 -16.27
C VAL A 95 0.81 -5.54 -16.34
N ASP A 96 1.38 -5.66 -17.54
CA ASP A 96 2.72 -6.19 -17.77
C ASP A 96 3.73 -5.03 -17.69
N GLY A 97 4.00 -4.56 -16.47
CA GLY A 97 4.86 -3.41 -16.20
C GLY A 97 4.50 -2.68 -14.91
N ASP A 98 5.02 -1.46 -14.77
CA ASP A 98 4.81 -0.64 -13.59
C ASP A 98 3.45 0.08 -13.61
N VAL A 99 2.80 0.14 -12.45
CA VAL A 99 1.62 0.98 -12.21
C VAL A 99 2.06 2.18 -11.39
N THR A 100 1.90 3.38 -11.94
CA THR A 100 2.08 4.65 -11.20
C THR A 100 0.72 5.31 -11.02
N ALA A 101 0.33 5.57 -9.77
CA ALA A 101 -0.82 6.38 -9.43
C ALA A 101 -0.35 7.70 -8.83
N THR A 102 -0.76 8.83 -9.42
CA THR A 102 -0.37 10.19 -9.00
C THR A 102 -1.40 10.87 -8.11
N GLY A 103 -2.32 10.11 -7.53
CA GLY A 103 -3.35 10.55 -6.60
C GLY A 103 -3.78 9.41 -5.68
N ASP A 104 -4.88 9.60 -4.96
CA ASP A 104 -5.39 8.60 -4.04
C ASP A 104 -5.98 7.40 -4.79
N ILE A 105 -5.65 6.19 -4.32
CA ILE A 105 -6.33 4.97 -4.71
C ILE A 105 -7.48 4.78 -3.72
N ASP A 106 -8.64 5.36 -4.06
CA ASP A 106 -9.85 5.21 -3.27
C ASP A 106 -10.43 3.81 -3.44
N GLY A 107 -10.06 2.89 -2.54
CA GLY A 107 -10.57 1.52 -2.56
C GLY A 107 -9.84 0.55 -1.63
N ASN A 108 -10.39 -0.64 -1.48
CA ASN A 108 -9.73 -1.73 -0.78
C ASN A 108 -8.67 -2.35 -1.71
N PHE A 109 -7.40 -2.06 -1.49
CA PHE A 109 -6.33 -2.76 -2.21
C PHE A 109 -6.22 -4.20 -1.68
N ILE A 110 -6.85 -5.14 -2.38
CA ILE A 110 -6.78 -6.58 -2.09
C ILE A 110 -5.69 -7.18 -2.98
N GLY A 111 -4.43 -6.93 -2.63
CA GLY A 111 -3.28 -7.41 -3.40
C GLY A 111 -2.14 -7.88 -2.51
N THR A 112 -1.36 -8.84 -3.03
CA THR A 112 -0.06 -9.19 -2.45
C THR A 112 0.99 -8.26 -3.05
N PHE A 113 1.57 -7.37 -2.25
CA PHE A 113 2.69 -6.56 -2.71
C PHE A 113 3.97 -7.42 -2.67
N ASN A 114 4.47 -7.82 -3.84
CA ASN A 114 5.70 -8.61 -3.94
C ASN A 114 6.89 -7.70 -4.31
N GLY A 115 7.18 -6.72 -3.45
CA GLY A 115 8.24 -5.73 -3.66
C GLY A 115 8.72 -5.08 -2.36
N THR A 116 9.82 -4.35 -2.44
CA THR A 116 10.30 -3.54 -1.32
C THR A 116 9.49 -2.24 -1.25
N VAL A 117 8.74 -2.03 -0.17
CA VAL A 117 8.12 -0.73 0.12
C VAL A 117 9.16 0.14 0.83
N PRO A 118 9.61 1.26 0.27
CA PRO A 118 10.48 2.18 0.97
C PRO A 118 9.84 2.65 2.29
N ALA A 119 10.63 2.73 3.36
CA ALA A 119 10.12 3.17 4.67
C ALA A 119 9.50 4.58 4.63
N THR A 120 9.92 5.43 3.69
CA THR A 120 9.41 6.80 3.49
C THR A 120 8.02 6.86 2.86
N SER A 121 7.56 5.78 2.23
CA SER A 121 6.25 5.70 1.56
C SER A 121 5.13 5.18 2.46
N VAL A 122 5.42 4.90 3.74
CA VAL A 122 4.41 4.50 4.72
C VAL A 122 4.18 5.64 5.70
N THR A 123 3.18 6.48 5.43
CA THR A 123 2.70 7.45 6.40
C THR A 123 1.79 6.77 7.42
N SER A 124 2.03 7.02 8.71
CA SER A 124 1.22 6.48 9.80
C SER A 124 -0.24 6.90 9.63
N GLY A 125 -1.17 5.94 9.69
CA GLY A 125 -2.62 6.19 9.58
C GLY A 125 -3.25 5.79 8.25
N LEU A 126 -2.45 5.43 7.23
CA LEU A 126 -2.96 5.05 5.91
C LEU A 126 -3.55 3.63 5.84
N PHE A 127 -3.35 2.81 6.87
CA PHE A 127 -3.72 1.41 6.89
C PHE A 127 -4.59 1.06 8.12
N PRO A 128 -5.88 1.43 8.14
CA PRO A 128 -6.80 0.99 9.17
C PRO A 128 -7.16 -0.49 8.96
N GLY A 129 -6.52 -1.39 9.70
CA GLY A 129 -6.81 -2.84 9.65
C GLY A 129 -5.76 -3.71 10.32
N ALA A 130 -6.12 -4.96 10.62
CA ALA A 130 -5.17 -5.98 11.05
C ALA A 130 -4.46 -6.56 9.81
N TYR A 131 -3.14 -6.42 9.73
CA TYR A 131 -2.34 -6.98 8.64
C TYR A 131 -1.57 -8.20 9.12
N SER A 132 -1.63 -9.27 8.34
CA SER A 132 -0.72 -10.42 8.46
C SER A 132 0.37 -10.28 7.42
N PHE A 133 1.63 -10.22 7.86
CA PHE A 133 2.78 -10.31 6.97
C PHE A 133 3.12 -11.79 6.79
N ALA A 134 3.25 -12.24 5.54
CA ALA A 134 3.56 -13.64 5.21
C ALA A 134 4.99 -14.06 5.60
N SER A 135 5.84 -13.09 5.96
CA SER A 135 7.23 -13.30 6.37
C SER A 135 7.65 -12.32 7.47
N THR A 136 8.84 -12.55 8.04
CA THR A 136 9.45 -11.68 9.04
C THR A 136 9.59 -10.25 8.51
N VAL A 137 8.98 -9.28 9.21
CA VAL A 137 9.18 -7.85 8.97
C VAL A 137 10.38 -7.40 9.79
N ALA A 138 11.47 -7.01 9.13
CA ALA A 138 12.61 -6.38 9.79
C ALA A 138 12.29 -4.90 10.04
N ILE A 139 11.97 -4.55 11.29
CA ILE A 139 11.79 -3.16 11.70
C ILE A 139 13.11 -2.68 12.28
N THR A 140 13.80 -1.79 11.57
CA THR A 140 15.09 -1.20 11.98
C THR A 140 14.94 0.07 12.83
N GLY A 141 13.75 0.30 13.42
CA GLY A 141 13.42 1.48 14.22
C GLY A 141 12.36 1.24 15.29
N LEU A 142 12.01 2.29 16.03
CA LEU A 142 11.01 2.24 17.10
C LEU A 142 9.60 2.07 16.49
N LEU A 143 8.99 0.89 16.67
CA LEU A 143 7.60 0.66 16.30
C LEU A 143 6.68 1.31 17.34
N THR A 144 6.22 2.53 17.05
CA THR A 144 5.14 3.16 17.82
C THR A 144 3.80 2.65 17.31
N VAL A 145 3.27 1.57 17.91
CA VAL A 145 1.90 1.11 17.61
C VAL A 145 0.93 2.03 18.33
N ALA A 146 0.56 3.14 17.70
CA ALA A 146 -0.54 3.96 18.19
C ALA A 146 -1.85 3.19 17.97
N ASN A 147 -2.64 3.03 19.04
CA ASN A 147 -4.07 2.72 18.94
C ASN A 147 -4.48 1.28 18.59
N GLN A 148 -3.78 0.25 19.06
CA GLN A 148 -4.39 -1.08 19.17
C GLN A 148 -5.21 -1.17 20.46
N ALA A 149 -6.52 -0.92 20.34
CA ALA A 149 -7.54 -1.33 21.29
C ALA A 149 -7.56 -2.87 21.38
N GLY A 150 -6.63 -3.44 22.15
CA GLY A 150 -6.47 -4.89 22.26
C GLY A 150 -5.09 -5.35 22.70
N VAL A 151 -4.05 -4.51 22.56
CA VAL A 151 -2.78 -4.77 23.27
C VAL A 151 -3.00 -4.25 24.68
N SER A 152 -3.32 -5.15 25.61
CA SER A 152 -3.53 -4.81 27.01
C SER A 152 -2.39 -3.91 27.51
N ALA A 153 -2.73 -2.68 27.88
CA ALA A 153 -1.87 -1.67 28.51
C ALA A 153 -1.34 -2.10 29.91
N GLY A 154 -1.28 -3.41 30.18
CA GLY A 154 -0.72 -4.02 31.39
C GLY A 154 0.50 -4.90 31.11
N MET A 155 0.92 -5.09 29.86
CA MET A 155 2.16 -5.81 29.55
C MET A 155 3.29 -4.82 29.32
N TYR A 156 3.94 -4.45 30.43
CA TYR A 156 5.39 -4.52 30.56
C TYR A 156 6.12 -4.21 29.25
N THR A 157 6.45 -2.93 29.01
CA THR A 157 7.30 -2.53 27.90
C THR A 157 8.65 -3.23 28.08
N VAL A 158 8.79 -4.43 27.50
CA VAL A 158 10.04 -5.17 27.46
C VAL A 158 10.96 -4.31 26.61
N TYR A 159 11.67 -3.38 27.23
CA TYR A 159 12.89 -2.89 26.64
C TYR A 159 13.75 -4.14 26.43
N SER A 160 13.93 -4.51 25.17
CA SER A 160 14.80 -5.55 24.60
C SER A 160 15.10 -6.79 25.46
N SER A 161 14.70 -7.96 24.99
CA SER A 161 15.21 -9.27 25.44
C SER A 161 16.68 -9.52 25.09
N ALA A 162 17.39 -8.51 24.57
CA ALA A 162 18.81 -8.60 24.33
C ALA A 162 19.56 -8.75 25.65
N ASP A 163 20.53 -9.65 25.64
CA ASP A 163 21.49 -9.81 26.73
C ASP A 163 22.22 -8.49 26.95
N VAL A 164 22.25 -8.01 28.20
CA VAL A 164 22.92 -6.76 28.58
C VAL A 164 24.09 -7.03 29.53
N SER A 165 25.22 -6.40 29.26
CA SER A 165 26.42 -6.35 30.12
C SER A 165 26.86 -4.91 30.34
N GLY A 166 27.53 -4.63 31.45
CA GLY A 166 28.12 -3.32 31.71
C GLY A 166 27.11 -2.29 32.25
N PRO A 167 27.40 -0.98 32.14
CA PRO A 167 26.53 0.05 32.67
C PRO A 167 25.28 0.25 31.77
N ILE A 168 24.10 0.20 32.38
CA ILE A 168 22.83 0.53 31.73
C ILE A 168 22.09 1.61 32.54
N THR A 169 21.45 2.54 31.84
CA THR A 169 20.60 3.55 32.47
C THR A 169 19.15 3.26 32.12
N LEU A 170 18.29 3.17 33.13
CA LEU A 170 16.85 3.04 32.96
C LEU A 170 16.17 4.33 33.41
N PHE A 171 15.41 4.94 32.51
CA PHE A 171 14.65 6.14 32.77
C PHE A 171 13.29 5.78 33.35
N VAL A 172 13.14 5.89 34.67
CA VAL A 172 11.95 5.38 35.37
C VAL A 172 10.68 6.06 34.87
N ALA A 173 10.75 7.31 34.40
CA ALA A 173 9.62 8.02 33.81
C ALA A 173 9.02 7.33 32.57
N THR A 174 9.79 6.56 31.80
CA THR A 174 9.38 6.08 30.47
C THR A 174 8.77 4.67 30.43
N PHE A 175 8.69 3.97 31.57
CA PHE A 175 8.11 2.62 31.63
C PHE A 175 7.48 2.28 32.98
N ASP A 176 6.53 1.34 32.97
CA ASP A 176 5.89 0.80 34.18
C ASP A 176 6.51 -0.56 34.60
N GLY A 177 7.18 -1.23 33.66
CA GLY A 177 8.08 -2.34 33.98
C GLY A 177 9.07 -2.66 32.87
N ALA A 178 10.15 -3.36 33.20
CA ALA A 178 11.21 -3.74 32.27
C ALA A 178 11.85 -5.08 32.65
N ARG A 179 12.19 -5.94 31.67
CA ARG A 179 12.88 -7.23 31.88
C ARG A 179 14.24 -7.13 31.25
N ARG A 180 15.28 -7.49 31.98
CA ARG A 180 16.66 -7.50 31.49
C ARG A 180 17.25 -8.87 31.70
N ARG A 181 17.87 -9.41 30.65
CA ARG A 181 18.73 -10.59 30.78
C ARG A 181 20.16 -10.13 30.97
N LEU A 182 20.76 -10.48 32.10
CA LEU A 182 22.09 -10.03 32.47
C LEU A 182 23.12 -11.05 31.97
N VAL A 183 24.09 -10.57 31.20
CA VAL A 183 25.29 -11.32 30.83
C VAL A 183 26.50 -10.61 31.45
N GLY A 184 27.19 -11.30 32.37
CA GLY A 184 28.30 -10.70 33.13
C GLY A 184 27.90 -9.57 34.09
N ASN A 185 28.89 -8.80 34.56
CA ASN A 185 28.69 -7.75 35.56
C ASN A 185 27.92 -6.57 34.96
N THR A 186 26.81 -6.20 35.59
CA THR A 186 25.90 -5.14 35.13
C THR A 186 25.63 -4.13 36.23
N THR A 187 25.82 -2.85 35.93
CA THR A 187 25.41 -1.75 36.82
C THR A 187 24.18 -1.09 36.23
N ILE A 188 23.09 -1.07 36.98
CA ILE A 188 21.84 -0.42 36.59
C ILE A 188 21.75 0.94 37.30
N THR A 189 21.82 2.02 36.54
CA THR A 189 21.51 3.35 37.03
C THR A 189 20.03 3.63 36.80
N LEU A 190 19.27 3.82 37.88
CA LEU A 190 17.88 4.26 37.78
C LEU A 190 17.86 5.79 37.79
N SER A 191 17.27 6.38 36.76
CA SER A 191 17.24 7.84 36.59
C SER A 191 15.81 8.34 36.49
N ALA A 192 15.47 9.34 37.30
CA ALA A 192 14.23 10.11 37.22
C ALA A 192 14.34 11.29 36.23
N GLN A 193 15.08 11.12 35.13
CA GLN A 193 15.20 12.17 34.12
C GLN A 193 13.82 12.55 33.59
N GLY A 194 13.43 13.83 33.79
CA GLY A 194 12.07 14.33 33.51
C GLY A 194 11.26 14.75 34.75
N GLY A 195 11.80 14.54 35.95
CA GLY A 195 11.12 14.86 37.22
C GLY A 195 10.44 13.64 37.82
N SER A 196 10.25 13.65 39.15
CA SER A 196 9.58 12.54 39.84
C SER A 196 8.14 12.39 39.38
N VAL A 197 7.77 11.16 39.04
CA VAL A 197 6.44 10.82 38.52
C VAL A 197 5.55 10.12 39.55
N SER A 198 6.00 9.99 40.81
CA SER A 198 5.23 9.40 41.92
C SER A 198 4.61 8.05 41.55
N LYS A 199 5.40 7.17 40.93
CA LYS A 199 4.91 5.90 40.40
C LYS A 199 5.70 4.70 40.88
N ILE A 200 5.05 3.55 40.80
CA ILE A 200 5.63 2.24 41.04
C ILE A 200 6.10 1.69 39.70
N PHE A 201 7.34 1.21 39.61
CA PHE A 201 7.79 0.44 38.46
C PHE A 201 8.42 -0.88 38.88
N ARG A 202 8.29 -1.90 38.02
CA ARG A 202 8.77 -3.26 38.29
C ARG A 202 9.86 -3.68 37.32
N LEU A 203 10.97 -4.19 37.84
CA LEU A 203 12.06 -4.71 37.02
C LEU A 203 12.19 -6.22 37.26
N ALA A 204 12.28 -7.00 36.20
CA ALA A 204 12.72 -8.39 36.30
C ALA A 204 14.14 -8.50 35.75
N THR A 205 15.07 -9.02 36.55
CA THR A 205 16.43 -9.32 36.08
C THR A 205 16.58 -10.83 36.00
N ALA A 206 16.76 -11.35 34.79
CA ALA A 206 17.00 -12.76 34.52
C ALA A 206 18.49 -13.00 34.36
N GLN A 207 19.00 -14.03 35.04
CA GLN A 207 20.39 -14.44 34.91
C GLN A 207 20.60 -15.28 33.66
N ASP A 208 21.75 -15.07 33.03
CA ASP A 208 22.21 -15.96 31.97
C ASP A 208 22.51 -17.38 32.46
N GLY A 209 22.96 -18.24 31.54
CA GLY A 209 23.31 -19.62 31.86
C GLY A 209 24.59 -19.78 32.69
N THR A 210 25.33 -18.71 32.99
CA THR A 210 26.66 -18.79 33.60
C THR A 210 26.67 -18.49 35.11
N GLY A 211 25.64 -17.83 35.63
CA GLY A 211 25.41 -17.72 37.07
C GLY A 211 26.45 -16.90 37.86
N GLY A 212 27.16 -15.98 37.20
CA GLY A 212 28.25 -15.20 37.81
C GLY A 212 28.20 -13.71 37.47
N HIS A 213 27.15 -13.01 37.91
CA HIS A 213 27.01 -11.57 37.65
C HIS A 213 26.91 -10.81 38.98
N THR A 214 27.51 -9.63 38.99
CA THR A 214 27.22 -8.60 39.99
C THR A 214 26.16 -7.68 39.42
N LEU A 215 25.05 -7.53 40.14
CA LEU A 215 24.03 -6.52 39.87
C LEU A 215 24.15 -5.44 40.94
N ASN A 216 24.29 -4.19 40.50
CA ASN A 216 24.33 -3.03 41.38
C ASN A 216 23.31 -1.99 40.91
N PHE A 217 22.56 -1.40 41.83
CA PHE A 217 21.65 -0.31 41.53
C PHE A 217 22.17 1.01 42.07
N VAL A 218 22.33 2.00 41.19
CA VAL A 218 22.77 3.35 41.55
C VAL A 218 21.55 4.27 41.65
N GLY A 219 21.54 5.13 42.68
CA GLY A 219 20.47 6.11 42.91
C GLY A 219 19.24 5.54 43.63
N VAL A 220 19.35 4.34 44.19
CA VAL A 220 18.27 3.67 44.91
C VAL A 220 18.56 3.64 46.41
N THR A 221 17.60 4.12 47.20
CA THR A 221 17.57 3.93 48.64
C THR A 221 16.78 2.66 48.96
N TRP A 222 17.44 1.67 49.55
CA TRP A 222 16.85 0.37 49.82
C TRP A 222 16.07 0.33 51.13
N GLU A 223 14.97 -0.43 51.13
CA GLU A 223 14.30 -0.83 52.37
C GLU A 223 15.30 -1.62 53.25
N GLY A 224 15.57 -1.14 54.46
CA GLY A 224 16.60 -1.69 55.35
C GLY A 224 18.02 -1.13 55.14
N GLY A 225 18.21 -0.17 54.24
CA GLY A 225 19.46 0.58 54.07
C GLY A 225 20.56 -0.15 53.30
N VAL A 226 20.36 -1.42 52.93
CA VAL A 226 21.33 -2.24 52.18
C VAL A 226 20.63 -2.90 51.00
N MET A 227 21.32 -2.96 49.86
CA MET A 227 20.81 -3.65 48.67
C MET A 227 20.61 -5.14 48.93
N PRO A 228 19.42 -5.71 48.64
CA PRO A 228 19.22 -7.15 48.70
C PRO A 228 20.14 -7.90 47.75
N THR A 229 20.78 -8.98 48.21
CA THR A 229 21.70 -9.81 47.41
C THR A 229 20.99 -10.44 46.20
N PRO A 230 21.37 -10.13 44.96
CA PRO A 230 20.80 -10.74 43.76
C PRO A 230 21.00 -12.26 43.73
N THR A 231 20.09 -12.99 43.08
CA THR A 231 20.25 -14.42 42.80
C THR A 231 21.40 -14.60 41.81
N ALA A 232 22.42 -15.35 42.21
CA ALA A 232 23.51 -15.76 41.33
C ALA A 232 23.20 -17.04 40.53
N THR A 233 22.13 -17.77 40.84
CA THR A 233 21.81 -19.02 40.17
C THR A 233 21.47 -18.80 38.69
N ALA A 234 22.13 -19.55 37.82
CA ALA A 234 21.95 -19.49 36.37
C ALA A 234 20.48 -19.71 35.96
N GLY A 235 20.02 -18.92 34.99
CA GLY A 235 18.67 -19.00 34.42
C GLY A 235 17.54 -18.53 35.34
N ARG A 236 17.86 -17.93 36.50
CA ARG A 236 16.84 -17.52 37.47
C ARG A 236 16.49 -16.05 37.34
N THR A 237 15.27 -15.70 37.73
CA THR A 237 14.75 -14.34 37.65
C THR A 237 14.51 -13.76 39.04
N ASP A 238 14.97 -12.53 39.25
CA ASP A 238 14.64 -11.71 40.40
C ASP A 238 13.67 -10.60 40.02
N TRP A 239 12.76 -10.30 40.93
CA TRP A 239 11.79 -9.23 40.78
C TRP A 239 12.07 -8.11 41.77
N TRP A 240 12.13 -6.91 41.25
CA TRP A 240 12.39 -5.67 41.97
C TRP A 240 11.21 -4.74 41.79
N GLU A 241 10.87 -4.04 42.86
CA GLU A 241 9.86 -2.98 42.83
C GLU A 241 10.49 -1.70 43.34
N PHE A 242 10.22 -0.62 42.62
CA PHE A 242 10.79 0.68 42.90
C PHE A 242 9.68 1.73 42.93
N TRP A 243 9.85 2.71 43.81
CA TRP A 243 8.97 3.86 43.93
C TRP A 243 9.76 5.11 43.67
N ASP A 244 9.40 5.82 42.60
CA ASP A 244 9.93 7.14 42.35
C ASP A 244 9.15 8.15 43.19
N SER A 245 9.86 8.99 43.94
CA SER A 245 9.31 10.04 44.79
C SER A 245 10.16 11.30 44.68
N PRO A 246 9.65 12.48 45.07
CA PRO A 246 10.45 13.71 45.11
C PRO A 246 11.72 13.62 45.98
N MET A 247 11.81 12.63 46.89
CA MET A 247 12.97 12.40 47.76
C MET A 247 13.99 11.42 47.15
N GLY A 248 13.73 10.92 45.94
CA GLY A 248 14.54 9.91 45.25
C GLY A 248 13.79 8.60 45.04
N ILE A 249 14.53 7.61 44.54
CA ILE A 249 13.99 6.29 44.20
C ILE A 249 14.16 5.35 45.39
N LEU A 250 13.06 4.83 45.91
CA LEU A 250 13.05 3.77 46.91
C LEU A 250 13.00 2.42 46.20
N GLY A 251 13.66 1.40 46.74
CA GLY A 251 13.67 0.06 46.15
C GLY A 251 13.48 -1.05 47.18
N ARG A 252 12.79 -2.12 46.75
CA ARG A 252 12.79 -3.42 47.43
C ARG A 252 12.88 -4.55 46.44
N ARG A 253 13.26 -5.73 46.92
CA ARG A 253 13.13 -6.98 46.18
C ARG A 253 11.80 -7.63 46.54
N VAL A 254 10.94 -7.86 45.55
CA VAL A 254 9.62 -8.49 45.76
C VAL A 254 9.66 -9.99 45.58
N GLY A 255 10.69 -10.51 44.90
CA GLY A 255 10.96 -11.93 44.95
C GLY A 255 12.25 -12.34 44.24
N ALA A 256 12.60 -13.60 44.42
CA ALA A 256 13.93 -14.14 44.16
C ALA A 256 13.84 -15.52 43.52
N ASN A 257 14.81 -15.84 42.66
CA ASN A 257 15.09 -17.22 42.24
C ASN A 257 13.93 -17.92 41.48
N TYR A 258 13.11 -17.15 40.76
CA TYR A 258 12.04 -17.71 39.94
C TYR A 258 12.58 -18.37 38.68
N VAL A 259 11.84 -19.37 38.18
CA VAL A 259 12.06 -20.01 36.88
C VAL A 259 11.38 -19.17 35.79
#